data_AF-A0A969HHY1-F1
#
_entry.id   AF-A0A969HHY1-F1
#
_cell.length_a   1.000
_cell.length_b   1.000
_cell.length_c   1.000
_cell.angle_alpha   90.00
_cell.angle_beta   90.00
_cell.angle_gamma   90.00
#
_symmetry.space_group_name_H-M   'P 1'
#
loop_
_entity.id
_entity.type
_entity.pdbx_description
1 polymer ?
#
loop_
_entity_poly.entity_id
_entity_poly.type
_entity_poly.pdbx_seq_one_letter_code
_entity_poly.pdbx_strand_id
1 'polypeptide(L)'
;MLNVPAFKYPIVEKLYQIDFFIENEVLEEILALGQEVVPDLEKILNDAADNFDQYKEEEWPQFFHLNHALYLLCELNAQTSFPHVLGLLDKSEDFMEWWFNIELYDEFPPLLYKLGITHLDLLFSYARDENKPLNYRAIVHGVITKLALGFPEKREEILRYYEIHLNELLAGADELDEKYPEDDQRFGLSNGANIYEYITYLIDYLQEMGASELDQLIQQFYEADLIIKIILGTADNIRYNLVPMGVVDNIFDRYEMLRDSWLGNNHPITPMPTTTTKVMTTGLLRKTPTAMKTRMMTQVGIITNCRTMKNHIR
;
A
#
# COMPACT_ATOMS: atom_id res chain seq x y z
N MET A 1 24.33 11.13 -14.21
CA MET A 1 23.29 11.91 -14.90
C MET A 1 22.35 10.89 -15.51
N LEU A 2 21.15 10.80 -14.94
CA LEU A 2 20.08 9.96 -15.46
C LEU A 2 19.75 10.36 -16.90
N ASN A 3 19.55 9.35 -17.76
CA ASN A 3 19.20 9.57 -19.15
C ASN A 3 17.69 9.76 -19.26
N VAL A 4 17.25 11.02 -19.39
CA VAL A 4 15.82 11.35 -19.50
C VAL A 4 15.24 10.75 -20.80
N PRO A 5 14.14 9.98 -20.72
CA PRO A 5 13.47 9.47 -21.91
C PRO A 5 13.03 10.59 -22.85
N ALA A 6 13.09 10.34 -24.16
CA ALA A 6 12.54 11.29 -25.13
C ALA A 6 11.01 11.24 -25.13
N PHE A 7 10.35 12.29 -24.64
CA PHE A 7 8.88 12.41 -24.61
C PHE A 7 8.35 13.10 -25.86
N LYS A 8 7.10 12.80 -26.26
CA LYS A 8 6.40 13.51 -27.34
C LYS A 8 6.07 14.94 -26.92
N TYR A 9 5.67 15.14 -25.66
CA TYR A 9 5.25 16.44 -25.14
C TYR A 9 6.28 17.02 -24.18
N PRO A 10 6.78 18.27 -24.40
CA PRO A 10 7.74 18.92 -23.50
C PRO A 10 7.24 19.08 -22.06
N ILE A 11 5.92 19.19 -21.85
CA ILE A 11 5.35 19.28 -20.51
C ILE A 11 5.55 18.00 -19.69
N VAL A 12 5.66 16.84 -20.35
CA VAL A 12 5.96 15.57 -19.67
C VAL A 12 7.44 15.49 -19.27
N GLU A 13 8.34 16.08 -20.07
CA GLU A 13 9.73 16.24 -19.67
C GLU A 13 9.86 17.13 -18.43
N LYS A 14 9.07 18.21 -18.35
CA LYS A 14 8.97 19.05 -17.14
C LYS A 14 8.46 18.21 -15.96
N LEU A 15 7.35 17.48 -16.13
CA LEU A 15 6.78 16.59 -15.11
C LEU A 15 7.82 15.62 -14.53
N TYR A 16 8.62 14.99 -15.40
CA TYR A 16 9.60 13.98 -15.04
C TYR A 16 10.70 14.50 -14.10
N GLN A 17 10.96 15.80 -14.12
CA GLN A 17 12.02 16.45 -13.34
C GLN A 17 11.51 17.16 -12.07
N ILE A 18 10.18 17.22 -11.88
CA ILE A 18 9.58 17.88 -10.72
C ILE A 18 9.46 16.87 -9.57
N ASP A 19 9.61 17.37 -8.34
CA ASP A 19 9.25 16.65 -7.12
C ASP A 19 7.73 16.75 -6.84
N PHE A 20 7.27 16.42 -5.64
CA PHE A 20 5.84 16.53 -5.32
C PHE A 20 5.31 17.98 -5.23
N PHE A 21 6.16 19.02 -5.35
CA PHE A 21 5.74 20.43 -5.43
C PHE A 21 5.38 20.85 -6.86
N ILE A 22 4.63 20.01 -7.56
CA ILE A 22 4.10 20.34 -8.88
C ILE A 22 3.11 21.50 -8.82
N GLU A 23 3.28 22.45 -9.75
CA GLU A 23 2.38 23.57 -9.98
C GLU A 23 1.09 23.08 -10.65
N ASN A 24 -0.06 23.63 -10.25
CA ASN A 24 -1.36 23.23 -10.82
C ASN A 24 -1.41 23.43 -12.33
N GLU A 25 -0.75 24.45 -12.85
CA GLU A 25 -0.68 24.77 -14.28
C GLU A 25 -0.04 23.62 -15.09
N VAL A 26 0.93 22.90 -14.52
CA VAL A 26 1.55 21.72 -15.17
C VAL A 26 0.54 20.57 -15.26
N LEU A 27 -0.22 20.34 -14.19
CA LEU A 27 -1.27 19.33 -14.18
C LEU A 27 -2.37 19.68 -15.18
N GLU A 28 -2.83 20.92 -15.20
CA GLU A 28 -3.83 21.41 -16.15
C GLU A 28 -3.39 21.24 -17.61
N GLU A 29 -2.14 21.59 -17.93
CA GLU A 29 -1.59 21.44 -19.28
C GLU A 29 -1.53 19.96 -19.70
N ILE A 30 -1.13 19.05 -18.81
CA ILE A 30 -1.12 17.61 -19.09
C ILE A 30 -2.54 17.06 -19.26
N LEU A 31 -3.45 17.42 -18.36
CA LEU A 31 -4.85 16.96 -18.42
C LEU A 31 -5.54 17.46 -19.69
N ALA A 32 -5.20 18.65 -20.17
CA ALA A 32 -5.71 19.19 -21.44
C ALA A 32 -5.29 18.37 -22.67
N LEU A 33 -4.19 17.59 -22.60
CA LEU A 33 -3.79 16.66 -23.66
C LEU A 33 -4.68 15.40 -23.72
N GLY A 34 -5.39 15.09 -22.63
CA GLY A 34 -6.31 13.96 -22.55
C GLY A 34 -5.61 12.61 -22.79
N GLN A 35 -6.22 11.71 -23.56
CA GLN A 35 -5.65 10.38 -23.81
C GLN A 35 -4.34 10.40 -24.61
N GLU A 36 -4.01 11.50 -25.29
CA GLU A 36 -2.82 11.55 -26.15
C GLU A 36 -1.49 11.51 -25.37
N VAL A 37 -1.51 11.90 -24.09
CA VAL A 37 -0.31 11.89 -23.22
C VAL A 37 -0.03 10.53 -22.59
N VAL A 38 -1.00 9.61 -22.60
CA VAL A 38 -0.88 8.28 -21.97
C VAL A 38 0.39 7.52 -22.37
N PRO A 39 0.80 7.46 -23.65
CA PRO A 39 2.03 6.77 -24.04
C PRO A 39 3.31 7.36 -23.42
N ASP A 40 3.35 8.69 -23.21
CA ASP A 40 4.47 9.33 -22.52
C ASP A 40 4.45 9.02 -21.01
N LEU A 41 3.27 8.94 -20.38
CA LEU A 41 3.15 8.53 -18.97
C LEU A 41 3.54 7.06 -18.76
N GLU A 42 3.13 6.16 -19.65
CA GLU A 42 3.57 4.75 -19.63
C GLU A 42 5.08 4.64 -19.82
N LYS A 43 5.68 5.54 -20.60
CA LYS A 43 7.13 5.61 -20.75
C LYS A 43 7.84 5.94 -19.44
N ILE A 44 7.24 6.79 -18.59
CA ILE A 44 7.77 7.06 -17.25
C ILE A 44 7.71 5.80 -16.38
N LEU A 45 6.60 5.05 -16.42
CA LEU A 45 6.50 3.78 -15.66
C LEU A 45 7.58 2.78 -16.08
N ASN A 46 7.75 2.60 -17.39
CA ASN A 46 8.74 1.69 -17.94
C ASN A 46 10.17 2.14 -17.60
N ASP A 47 10.45 3.44 -17.70
CA ASP A 47 11.77 3.99 -17.37
C ASP A 47 12.12 3.80 -15.89
N ALA A 48 11.17 4.09 -14.99
CA ALA A 48 11.35 3.88 -13.55
C ALA A 48 11.71 2.41 -13.24
N ALA A 49 11.07 1.47 -13.94
CA ALA A 49 11.31 0.05 -13.77
C ALA A 49 12.61 -0.44 -14.43
N ASP A 50 12.88 -0.04 -15.66
CA ASP A 50 14.01 -0.52 -16.46
C ASP A 50 15.34 0.09 -15.99
N ASN A 51 15.30 1.29 -15.41
CA ASN A 51 16.48 2.00 -14.89
C ASN A 51 16.54 2.05 -13.36
N PHE A 52 15.82 1.17 -12.65
CA PHE A 52 15.77 1.14 -11.18
C PHE A 52 17.14 1.17 -10.49
N ASP A 53 18.10 0.41 -11.03
CA ASP A 53 19.47 0.36 -10.49
C ASP A 53 20.17 1.72 -10.48
N GLN A 54 19.83 2.63 -11.40
CA GLN A 54 20.39 3.98 -11.43
C GLN A 54 19.73 4.87 -10.37
N TYR A 55 18.41 4.71 -10.16
CA TYR A 55 17.67 5.50 -9.17
C TYR A 55 18.06 5.17 -7.74
N LYS A 56 18.24 3.89 -7.42
CA LYS A 56 18.55 3.46 -6.05
C LYS A 56 19.93 3.92 -5.54
N GLU A 57 20.83 4.30 -6.44
CA GLU A 57 22.17 4.81 -6.12
C GLU A 57 22.20 6.33 -5.84
N GLU A 58 21.14 7.07 -6.19
CA GLU A 58 21.07 8.52 -5.97
C GLU A 58 20.42 8.85 -4.61
N GLU A 59 20.87 9.95 -3.96
CA GLU A 59 20.30 10.39 -2.69
C GLU A 59 18.86 10.93 -2.86
N TRP A 60 17.91 10.26 -2.19
CA TRP A 60 16.51 10.64 -2.00
C TRP A 60 16.38 12.11 -1.52
N PRO A 61 15.40 12.95 -1.96
CA PRO A 61 14.05 12.59 -2.41
C PRO A 61 13.65 13.14 -3.81
N GLN A 62 14.57 13.23 -4.77
CA GLN A 62 14.32 14.03 -5.99
C GLN A 62 13.41 13.37 -7.05
N PHE A 63 12.92 12.14 -6.82
CA PHE A 63 12.22 11.37 -7.83
C PHE A 63 10.77 11.11 -7.43
N PHE A 64 9.86 11.83 -8.06
CA PHE A 64 8.41 11.62 -7.91
C PHE A 64 7.74 11.24 -9.24
N HIS A 65 8.52 11.10 -10.32
CA HIS A 65 8.00 10.89 -11.67
C HIS A 65 7.14 9.62 -11.80
N LEU A 66 7.48 8.51 -11.12
CA LEU A 66 6.64 7.32 -11.11
C LEU A 66 5.26 7.62 -10.52
N ASN A 67 5.21 8.23 -9.33
CA ASN A 67 3.97 8.60 -8.66
C ASN A 67 3.16 9.58 -9.51
N HIS A 68 3.82 10.59 -10.11
CA HIS A 68 3.19 11.53 -11.01
C HIS A 68 2.47 10.83 -12.17
N ALA A 69 3.19 9.93 -12.86
CA ALA A 69 2.63 9.18 -13.98
C ALA A 69 1.45 8.31 -13.55
N LEU A 70 1.58 7.60 -12.42
CA LEU A 70 0.49 6.78 -11.87
C LEU A 70 -0.77 7.58 -11.54
N TYR A 71 -0.62 8.73 -10.88
CA TYR A 71 -1.74 9.60 -10.53
C TYR A 71 -2.42 10.17 -11.77
N LEU A 72 -1.65 10.61 -12.76
CA LEU A 72 -2.18 11.14 -14.01
C LEU A 72 -2.88 10.08 -14.85
N LEU A 73 -2.35 8.85 -14.92
CA LEU A 73 -3.03 7.74 -15.60
C LEU A 73 -4.41 7.46 -14.98
N CYS A 74 -4.51 7.54 -13.64
CA CYS A 74 -5.78 7.40 -12.95
C CYS A 74 -6.73 8.56 -13.23
N GLU A 75 -6.25 9.82 -13.16
CA GLU A 75 -7.06 11.01 -13.44
C GLU A 75 -7.60 11.01 -14.88
N LEU A 76 -6.78 10.55 -15.83
CA LEU A 76 -7.15 10.39 -17.23
C LEU A 76 -8.03 9.16 -17.49
N ASN A 77 -8.32 8.33 -16.48
CA ASN A 77 -9.02 7.05 -16.66
C ASN A 77 -8.40 6.18 -17.76
N ALA A 78 -7.06 6.11 -17.80
CA ALA A 78 -6.30 5.39 -18.82
C ALA A 78 -6.33 3.86 -18.57
N GLN A 79 -7.51 3.25 -18.70
CA GLN A 79 -7.73 1.83 -18.39
C GLN A 79 -6.82 0.91 -19.20
N THR A 80 -6.45 1.28 -20.42
CA THR A 80 -5.51 0.51 -21.26
C THR A 80 -4.12 0.38 -20.64
N SER A 81 -3.75 1.26 -19.72
CA SER A 81 -2.49 1.24 -18.99
C SER A 81 -2.51 0.30 -17.79
N PHE A 82 -3.67 -0.29 -17.46
CA PHE A 82 -3.81 -1.18 -16.30
C PHE A 82 -2.79 -2.33 -16.29
N PRO A 83 -2.48 -3.03 -17.40
CA PRO A 83 -1.44 -4.07 -17.40
C PRO A 83 -0.05 -3.55 -17.03
N HIS A 84 0.28 -2.31 -17.43
CA HIS A 84 1.55 -1.68 -17.08
C HIS A 84 1.61 -1.34 -15.58
N VAL A 85 0.51 -0.82 -15.03
CA VAL A 85 0.42 -0.50 -13.59
C VAL A 85 0.46 -1.78 -12.75
N LEU A 86 -0.33 -2.80 -13.10
CA LEU A 86 -0.32 -4.09 -12.41
C LEU A 86 1.06 -4.75 -12.47
N GLY A 87 1.75 -4.65 -13.61
CA GLY A 87 3.10 -5.18 -13.82
C GLY A 87 4.19 -4.53 -12.96
N LEU A 88 3.90 -3.41 -12.28
CA LEU A 88 4.85 -2.85 -11.30
C LEU A 88 4.96 -3.76 -10.05
N LEU A 89 3.90 -4.46 -9.66
CA LEU A 89 3.96 -5.43 -8.56
C LEU A 89 4.87 -6.64 -8.88
N ASP A 90 5.24 -6.82 -10.15
CA ASP A 90 6.17 -7.87 -10.58
C ASP A 90 7.64 -7.46 -10.52
N LYS A 91 7.91 -6.22 -10.12
CA LYS A 91 9.27 -5.74 -9.89
C LYS A 91 9.77 -6.24 -8.53
N SER A 92 11.07 -6.08 -8.29
CA SER A 92 11.71 -6.56 -7.06
C SER A 92 11.10 -5.92 -5.82
N GLU A 93 11.21 -6.58 -4.66
CA GLU A 93 10.83 -6.00 -3.37
C GLU A 93 11.54 -4.66 -3.15
N ASP A 94 12.86 -4.59 -3.43
CA ASP A 94 13.64 -3.35 -3.40
C ASP A 94 12.99 -2.22 -4.24
N PHE A 95 12.45 -2.54 -5.41
CA PHE A 95 11.79 -1.55 -6.27
C PHE A 95 10.52 -1.03 -5.60
N MET A 96 9.70 -1.94 -5.08
CA MET A 96 8.44 -1.59 -4.42
C MET A 96 8.69 -0.80 -3.14
N GLU A 97 9.68 -1.21 -2.32
CA GLU A 97 10.06 -0.52 -1.10
C GLU A 97 10.67 0.85 -1.39
N TRP A 98 11.49 0.99 -2.43
CA TRP A 98 12.10 2.28 -2.75
C TRP A 98 11.08 3.31 -3.26
N TRP A 99 10.15 2.89 -4.14
CA TRP A 99 9.17 3.78 -4.76
C TRP A 99 7.95 4.07 -3.90
N PHE A 100 7.49 3.09 -3.11
CA PHE A 100 6.26 3.20 -2.33
C PHE A 100 6.49 3.06 -0.83
N ASN A 101 7.59 2.43 -0.40
CA ASN A 101 7.92 2.23 1.01
C ASN A 101 6.72 1.69 1.81
N ILE A 102 6.47 2.20 3.01
CA ILE A 102 5.31 1.90 3.84
C ILE A 102 3.98 2.27 3.18
N GLU A 103 3.98 3.19 2.20
CA GLU A 103 2.77 3.67 1.54
C GLU A 103 2.25 2.70 0.47
N LEU A 104 2.97 1.61 0.16
CA LEU A 104 2.54 0.60 -0.81
C LEU A 104 1.11 0.11 -0.57
N TYR A 105 0.75 -0.16 0.68
CA TYR A 105 -0.55 -0.73 1.04
C TYR A 105 -1.68 0.30 1.05
N ASP A 106 -1.35 1.59 1.12
CA ASP A 106 -2.34 2.67 1.19
C ASP A 106 -2.51 3.36 -0.17
N GLU A 107 -1.41 3.57 -0.90
CA GLU A 107 -1.37 4.37 -2.12
C GLU A 107 -1.55 3.54 -3.40
N PHE A 108 -1.07 2.29 -3.43
CA PHE A 108 -1.12 1.47 -4.64
C PHE A 108 -2.51 0.86 -4.94
N PRO A 109 -3.25 0.31 -3.96
CA PRO A 109 -4.57 -0.27 -4.22
C PRO A 109 -5.58 0.72 -4.84
N PRO A 110 -5.67 2.00 -4.41
CA PRO A 110 -6.53 2.98 -5.07
C PRO A 110 -6.24 3.18 -6.56
N LEU A 111 -4.98 3.07 -6.98
CA LEU A 111 -4.58 3.20 -8.39
C LEU A 111 -5.11 2.01 -9.20
N LEU A 112 -4.91 0.80 -8.69
CA LEU A 112 -5.43 -0.41 -9.31
C LEU A 112 -6.97 -0.42 -9.33
N TYR A 113 -7.63 0.08 -8.28
CA TYR A 113 -9.08 0.20 -8.22
C TYR A 113 -9.62 1.12 -9.32
N LYS A 114 -9.04 2.32 -9.49
CA LYS A 114 -9.49 3.29 -10.51
C LYS A 114 -9.34 2.74 -11.94
N LEU A 115 -8.31 1.94 -12.21
CA LEU A 115 -8.00 1.46 -13.56
C LEU A 115 -8.52 0.03 -13.86
N GLY A 116 -8.73 -0.79 -12.84
CA GLY A 116 -8.90 -2.25 -12.95
C GLY A 116 -10.32 -2.74 -13.22
N ILE A 117 -11.33 -1.87 -13.19
CA ILE A 117 -12.75 -2.29 -13.33
C ILE A 117 -13.06 -3.03 -14.65
N THR A 118 -12.34 -2.72 -15.72
CA THR A 118 -12.47 -3.39 -17.02
C THR A 118 -11.53 -4.58 -17.22
N HIS A 119 -10.75 -4.94 -16.20
CA HIS A 119 -9.66 -5.93 -16.25
C HIS A 119 -9.73 -6.94 -15.09
N LEU A 120 -10.95 -7.36 -14.71
CA LEU A 120 -11.15 -8.34 -13.64
C LEU A 120 -10.44 -9.67 -13.92
N ASP A 121 -10.35 -10.08 -15.18
CA ASP A 121 -9.61 -11.28 -15.61
C ASP A 121 -8.12 -11.21 -15.23
N LEU A 122 -7.48 -10.06 -15.46
CA LEU A 122 -6.08 -9.84 -15.08
C LEU A 122 -5.90 -9.80 -13.56
N LEU A 123 -6.81 -9.15 -12.84
CA LEU A 123 -6.82 -9.13 -11.37
C LEU A 123 -6.97 -10.55 -10.79
N PHE A 124 -7.92 -11.33 -11.31
CA PHE A 124 -8.16 -12.71 -10.89
C PHE A 124 -6.96 -13.60 -11.16
N SER A 125 -6.37 -13.47 -12.35
CA SER A 125 -5.17 -14.22 -12.73
C SER A 125 -4.00 -13.87 -11.82
N TYR A 126 -3.78 -12.58 -11.54
CA TYR A 126 -2.68 -12.15 -10.68
C TYR A 126 -2.84 -12.67 -9.25
N ALA A 127 -4.02 -12.49 -8.65
CA ALA A 127 -4.29 -12.90 -7.27
C ALA A 127 -4.23 -14.43 -7.06
N ARG A 128 -4.41 -15.23 -8.10
CA ARG A 128 -4.30 -16.70 -8.06
C ARG A 128 -2.94 -17.24 -8.47
N ASP A 129 -2.05 -16.43 -9.04
CA ASP A 129 -0.74 -16.90 -9.48
C ASP A 129 0.16 -17.20 -8.27
N GLU A 130 0.44 -18.48 -8.07
CA GLU A 130 1.22 -18.99 -6.93
C GLU A 130 2.70 -18.60 -6.98
N ASN A 131 3.17 -18.09 -8.12
CA ASN A 131 4.52 -17.54 -8.25
C ASN A 131 4.62 -16.11 -7.75
N LYS A 132 3.49 -15.46 -7.44
CA LYS A 132 3.44 -14.10 -6.91
C LYS A 132 3.54 -14.10 -5.39
N PRO A 133 4.23 -13.10 -4.80
CA PRO A 133 4.25 -12.92 -3.36
C PRO A 133 2.85 -12.81 -2.74
N LEU A 134 2.63 -13.47 -1.60
CA LEU A 134 1.32 -13.52 -0.94
C LEU A 134 0.79 -12.13 -0.56
N ASN A 135 1.68 -11.23 -0.12
CA ASN A 135 1.33 -9.85 0.21
C ASN A 135 0.84 -9.06 -1.02
N TYR A 136 1.45 -9.24 -2.19
CA TYR A 136 1.00 -8.58 -3.43
C TYR A 136 -0.31 -9.18 -3.94
N ARG A 137 -0.50 -10.50 -3.80
CA ARG A 137 -1.79 -11.14 -4.05
C ARG A 137 -2.87 -10.60 -3.12
N ALA A 138 -2.56 -10.38 -1.83
CA ALA A 138 -3.48 -9.79 -0.86
C ALA A 138 -3.86 -8.35 -1.22
N ILE A 139 -2.92 -7.53 -1.69
CA ILE A 139 -3.23 -6.19 -2.24
C ILE A 139 -4.28 -6.30 -3.35
N VAL A 140 -4.06 -7.20 -4.31
CA VAL A 140 -4.98 -7.39 -5.44
C VAL A 140 -6.36 -7.91 -4.98
N HIS A 141 -6.43 -8.79 -3.99
CA HIS A 141 -7.71 -9.19 -3.38
C HIS A 141 -8.43 -8.01 -2.71
N GLY A 142 -7.71 -7.13 -2.03
CA GLY A 142 -8.27 -5.89 -1.50
C GLY A 142 -8.92 -5.06 -2.61
N VAL A 143 -8.24 -4.89 -3.74
CA VAL A 143 -8.76 -4.18 -4.92
C VAL A 143 -10.03 -4.84 -5.48
N ILE A 144 -9.99 -6.16 -5.72
CA ILE A 144 -11.14 -6.93 -6.24
C ILE A 144 -12.36 -6.74 -5.34
N THR A 145 -12.16 -6.81 -4.03
CA THR A 145 -13.21 -6.65 -3.02
C THR A 145 -13.84 -5.26 -3.06
N LYS A 146 -13.01 -4.21 -3.17
CA LYS A 146 -13.54 -2.85 -3.32
C LYS A 146 -14.25 -2.65 -4.65
N LEU A 147 -13.81 -3.30 -5.73
CA LEU A 147 -14.54 -3.29 -7.01
C LEU A 147 -15.94 -3.90 -6.86
N ALA A 148 -16.10 -4.99 -6.11
CA ALA A 148 -17.43 -5.57 -5.84
C ALA A 148 -18.37 -4.61 -5.08
N LEU A 149 -17.81 -3.76 -4.20
CA LEU A 149 -18.56 -2.75 -3.46
C LEU A 149 -18.92 -1.52 -4.32
N GLY A 150 -17.95 -1.05 -5.12
CA GLY A 150 -18.11 0.14 -5.96
C GLY A 150 -18.94 -0.10 -7.22
N PHE A 151 -18.94 -1.35 -7.73
CA PHE A 151 -19.59 -1.74 -8.97
C PHE A 151 -20.48 -2.98 -8.75
N PRO A 152 -21.72 -2.78 -8.25
CA PRO A 152 -22.61 -3.88 -7.89
C PRO A 152 -22.87 -4.87 -9.03
N GLU A 153 -22.81 -4.42 -10.29
CA GLU A 153 -22.93 -5.27 -11.48
C GLU A 153 -21.81 -6.29 -11.63
N LYS A 154 -20.66 -6.08 -10.97
CA LYS A 154 -19.52 -7.01 -10.95
C LYS A 154 -19.56 -8.00 -9.79
N ARG A 155 -20.44 -7.80 -8.81
CA ARG A 155 -20.47 -8.59 -7.58
C ARG A 155 -20.62 -10.09 -7.85
N GLU A 156 -21.54 -10.50 -8.73
CA GLU A 156 -21.77 -11.92 -9.01
C GLU A 156 -20.52 -12.61 -9.60
N GLU A 157 -19.85 -11.93 -10.53
CA GLU A 157 -18.61 -12.41 -11.15
C GLU A 157 -17.50 -12.57 -10.09
N ILE A 158 -17.34 -11.59 -9.20
CA ILE A 158 -16.34 -11.58 -8.14
C ILE A 158 -16.64 -12.63 -7.06
N LEU A 159 -17.89 -12.80 -6.65
CA LEU A 159 -18.29 -13.84 -5.69
C LEU A 159 -17.99 -15.24 -6.23
N ARG A 160 -18.26 -15.48 -7.52
CA ARG A 160 -17.95 -16.76 -8.18
C ARG A 160 -16.45 -17.02 -8.23
N TYR A 161 -15.65 -15.99 -8.51
CA TYR A 161 -14.20 -16.07 -8.43
C TYR A 161 -13.74 -16.50 -7.02
N TYR A 162 -14.25 -15.86 -5.98
CA TYR A 162 -13.89 -16.20 -4.60
C TYR A 162 -14.37 -17.59 -4.20
N GLU A 163 -15.58 -18.00 -4.58
CA GLU A 163 -16.09 -19.35 -4.33
C GLU A 163 -15.13 -20.41 -4.90
N ILE A 164 -14.69 -20.24 -6.15
CA ILE A 164 -13.74 -21.17 -6.79
C ILE A 164 -12.41 -21.17 -6.02
N HIS A 165 -11.83 -19.99 -5.79
CA HIS A 165 -10.52 -19.85 -5.16
C HIS A 165 -10.49 -20.42 -3.74
N LEU A 166 -11.52 -20.14 -2.94
CA LEU A 166 -11.65 -20.65 -1.58
C LEU A 166 -11.84 -22.17 -1.55
N ASN A 167 -12.62 -22.74 -2.46
CA ASN A 167 -12.76 -24.19 -2.56
C ASN A 167 -11.44 -24.87 -2.93
N GLU A 168 -10.64 -24.27 -3.81
CA GLU A 168 -9.30 -24.79 -4.16
C GLU A 168 -8.35 -24.77 -2.95
N LEU A 169 -8.36 -23.70 -2.16
CA LEU A 169 -7.57 -23.60 -0.93
C LEU A 169 -7.99 -24.64 0.11
N LEU A 170 -9.30 -24.86 0.32
CA LEU A 170 -9.80 -25.90 1.23
C LEU A 170 -9.45 -27.31 0.76
N ALA A 171 -9.57 -27.57 -0.55
CA ALA A 171 -9.25 -28.89 -1.11
C ALA A 171 -7.75 -29.23 -0.96
N GLY A 172 -6.88 -28.23 -1.00
CA GLY A 172 -5.43 -28.37 -0.80
C GLY A 172 -4.96 -28.07 0.63
N ALA A 173 -5.85 -27.99 1.62
CA ALA A 173 -5.52 -27.53 2.97
C ALA A 173 -4.38 -28.32 3.62
N ASP A 174 -4.37 -29.64 3.45
CA ASP A 174 -3.37 -30.55 4.03
C ASP A 174 -1.96 -30.36 3.42
N GLU A 175 -1.85 -29.69 2.28
CA GLU A 175 -0.60 -29.47 1.53
C GLU A 175 -0.06 -28.03 1.67
N LEU A 176 -0.78 -27.14 2.37
CA LEU A 176 -0.45 -25.72 2.42
C LEU A 176 0.94 -25.45 3.01
N ASP A 177 1.31 -26.13 4.10
CA ASP A 177 2.62 -25.95 4.74
C ASP A 177 3.79 -26.42 3.85
N GLU A 178 3.58 -27.47 3.06
CA GLU A 178 4.59 -27.95 2.10
C GLU A 178 4.73 -26.98 0.92
N LYS A 179 3.61 -26.45 0.46
CA LYS A 179 3.54 -25.55 -0.69
C LYS A 179 4.00 -24.13 -0.38
N TYR A 180 3.75 -23.65 0.84
CA TYR A 180 4.06 -22.31 1.33
C TYR A 180 4.85 -22.39 2.64
N PRO A 181 6.10 -22.87 2.58
CA PRO A 181 6.90 -23.03 3.78
C PRO A 181 7.24 -21.67 4.41
N GLU A 182 7.23 -21.60 5.75
CA GLU A 182 7.38 -20.34 6.51
C GLU A 182 8.72 -19.62 6.28
N ASP A 183 9.76 -20.35 5.87
CA ASP A 183 11.11 -19.83 5.62
C ASP A 183 11.31 -19.26 4.21
N ASP A 184 10.29 -19.33 3.36
CA ASP A 184 10.34 -18.81 2.01
C ASP A 184 10.05 -17.31 1.97
N GLN A 185 11.13 -16.54 1.83
CA GLN A 185 11.13 -15.09 1.73
C GLN A 185 10.29 -14.55 0.54
N ARG A 186 9.88 -15.40 -0.42
CA ARG A 186 8.94 -14.98 -1.47
C ARG A 186 7.55 -14.62 -0.93
N PHE A 187 7.24 -14.99 0.31
CA PHE A 187 5.91 -14.82 0.88
C PHE A 187 5.82 -13.74 1.96
N GLY A 188 6.95 -13.29 2.50
CA GLY A 188 6.99 -12.23 3.49
C GLY A 188 7.45 -10.90 2.88
N LEU A 189 6.77 -9.81 3.24
CA LEU A 189 7.53 -8.61 3.60
C LEU A 189 8.54 -8.99 4.70
N SER A 190 9.42 -8.05 5.02
CA SER A 190 10.09 -7.92 6.32
C SER A 190 9.19 -8.11 7.59
N ASN A 191 7.88 -8.40 7.44
CA ASN A 191 6.90 -8.75 8.47
C ASN A 191 6.30 -10.19 8.41
N GLY A 192 6.72 -11.10 7.51
CA GLY A 192 6.43 -12.53 7.67
C GLY A 192 5.01 -13.02 7.36
N ALA A 193 4.39 -12.54 6.27
CA ALA A 193 3.09 -13.05 5.82
C ALA A 193 3.17 -14.54 5.39
N ASN A 194 2.66 -15.42 6.22
CA ASN A 194 2.50 -16.83 5.87
C ASN A 194 1.15 -17.08 5.17
N ILE A 195 0.95 -18.29 4.68
CA ILE A 195 -0.28 -18.69 3.99
C ILE A 195 -1.54 -18.48 4.83
N TYR A 196 -1.47 -18.68 6.14
CA TYR A 196 -2.60 -18.47 7.06
C TYR A 196 -2.94 -17.00 7.23
N GLU A 197 -1.95 -16.10 7.27
CA GLU A 197 -2.18 -14.65 7.24
C GLU A 197 -2.86 -14.24 5.92
N TYR A 198 -2.36 -14.73 4.79
CA TYR A 198 -2.98 -14.48 3.48
C TYR A 198 -4.45 -14.96 3.44
N ILE A 199 -4.73 -16.20 3.85
CA ILE A 199 -6.09 -16.74 3.91
C ILE A 199 -6.95 -15.89 4.85
N THR A 200 -6.40 -15.47 6.00
CA THR A 200 -7.09 -14.61 6.96
C THR A 200 -7.47 -13.28 6.32
N TYR A 201 -6.57 -12.63 5.57
CA TYR A 201 -6.91 -11.40 4.84
C TYR A 201 -7.96 -11.63 3.75
N LEU A 202 -7.94 -12.78 3.04
CA LEU A 202 -9.00 -13.11 2.08
C LEU A 202 -10.38 -13.17 2.74
N ILE A 203 -10.47 -13.82 3.90
CA ILE A 203 -11.73 -13.89 4.64
C ILE A 203 -12.13 -12.51 5.18
N ASP A 204 -11.17 -11.71 5.67
CA ASP A 204 -11.41 -10.34 6.10
C ASP A 204 -12.04 -9.51 4.98
N TYR A 205 -11.45 -9.54 3.79
CA TYR A 205 -11.97 -8.84 2.62
C TYR A 205 -13.39 -9.28 2.25
N LEU A 206 -13.70 -10.57 2.31
CA LEU A 206 -15.05 -11.07 2.07
C LEU A 206 -16.06 -10.56 3.10
N GLN A 207 -15.64 -10.44 4.36
CA GLN A 207 -16.44 -9.80 5.41
C GLN A 207 -16.59 -8.30 5.16
N GLU A 208 -15.54 -7.60 4.72
CA GLU A 208 -15.63 -6.18 4.36
C GLU A 208 -16.61 -5.90 3.22
N MET A 209 -16.72 -6.80 2.23
CA MET A 209 -17.67 -6.65 1.12
C MET A 209 -19.07 -7.21 1.39
N GLY A 210 -19.34 -7.70 2.60
CA GLY A 210 -20.65 -8.25 2.94
C GLY A 210 -20.99 -9.53 2.18
N ALA A 211 -20.02 -10.42 1.92
CA ALA A 211 -20.20 -11.62 1.09
C ALA A 211 -20.94 -12.76 1.82
N SER A 212 -22.14 -12.48 2.34
CA SER A 212 -22.99 -13.46 3.06
C SER A 212 -23.33 -14.72 2.25
N GLU A 213 -23.28 -14.61 0.92
CA GLU A 213 -23.45 -15.70 -0.02
C GLU A 213 -22.41 -16.82 0.17
N LEU A 214 -21.25 -16.49 0.77
CA LEU A 214 -20.13 -17.41 1.00
C LEU A 214 -19.99 -17.83 2.47
N ASP A 215 -20.94 -17.52 3.36
CA ASP A 215 -20.81 -17.76 4.81
C ASP A 215 -20.52 -19.22 5.17
N GLN A 216 -21.17 -20.18 4.50
CA GLN A 216 -20.91 -21.60 4.74
C GLN A 216 -19.49 -22.00 4.36
N LEU A 217 -18.92 -21.35 3.34
CA LEU A 217 -17.55 -21.61 2.91
C LEU A 217 -16.57 -20.95 3.88
N ILE A 218 -16.81 -19.69 4.28
CA ILE A 218 -16.05 -18.97 5.30
C ILE A 218 -16.01 -19.79 6.61
N GLN A 219 -17.13 -20.35 7.03
CA GLN A 219 -17.23 -21.19 8.23
C GLN A 219 -16.30 -22.41 8.17
N GLN A 220 -16.15 -23.05 7.01
CA GLN A 220 -15.25 -24.20 6.85
C GLN A 220 -13.79 -23.84 7.10
N PHE A 221 -13.35 -22.61 6.77
CA PHE A 221 -12.00 -22.16 7.10
C PHE A 221 -11.78 -22.02 8.61
N TYR A 222 -12.79 -21.56 9.36
CA TYR A 222 -12.71 -21.52 10.83
C TYR A 222 -12.67 -22.93 11.43
N GLU A 223 -13.44 -23.87 10.88
CA GLU A 223 -13.49 -25.27 11.34
C GLU A 223 -12.21 -26.03 11.03
N ALA A 224 -11.57 -25.74 9.89
CA ALA A 224 -10.29 -26.29 9.48
C ALA A 224 -9.09 -25.62 10.16
N ASP A 225 -9.31 -24.64 11.06
CA ASP A 225 -8.27 -23.87 11.75
C ASP A 225 -7.28 -23.15 10.82
N LEU A 226 -7.75 -22.77 9.61
CA LEU A 226 -6.96 -22.07 8.59
C LEU A 226 -6.93 -20.55 8.79
N ILE A 227 -7.54 -20.05 9.86
CA ILE A 227 -7.72 -18.62 10.14
C ILE A 227 -7.01 -18.23 11.43
N ILE A 228 -6.29 -17.12 11.37
CA ILE A 228 -5.65 -16.54 12.53
C ILE A 228 -6.68 -15.73 13.32
N LYS A 229 -7.28 -16.39 14.32
CA LYS A 229 -8.36 -15.85 15.17
C LYS A 229 -7.98 -14.58 15.95
N ILE A 230 -6.70 -14.27 16.11
CA ILE A 230 -6.28 -12.99 16.74
C ILE A 230 -6.60 -11.79 15.85
N ILE A 231 -6.64 -11.98 14.52
CA ILE A 231 -6.93 -10.95 13.53
C ILE A 231 -8.45 -10.85 13.35
N LEU A 232 -9.12 -11.96 13.04
CA LEU A 232 -10.55 -11.97 12.69
C LEU A 232 -11.53 -12.31 13.82
N GLY A 233 -11.04 -12.70 14.99
CA GLY A 233 -11.89 -13.22 16.06
C GLY A 233 -12.40 -14.64 15.77
N THR A 234 -13.58 -14.97 16.32
CA THR A 234 -14.21 -16.30 16.20
C THR A 234 -15.30 -16.30 15.13
N ALA A 235 -15.73 -17.49 14.68
CA ALA A 235 -16.85 -17.67 13.77
C ALA A 235 -18.14 -16.95 14.23
N ASP A 236 -18.40 -16.91 15.52
CA ASP A 236 -19.57 -16.20 16.10
C ASP A 236 -19.48 -14.66 15.94
N ASN A 237 -18.33 -14.13 15.53
CA ASN A 237 -18.04 -12.71 15.36
C ASN A 237 -17.86 -12.29 13.89
N ILE A 238 -18.37 -13.05 12.91
CA ILE A 238 -18.42 -12.59 11.52
C ILE A 238 -19.16 -11.23 11.51
N ARG A 239 -18.41 -10.17 11.19
CA ARG A 239 -18.89 -8.79 11.22
C ARG A 239 -18.65 -8.17 9.86
N TYR A 240 -19.73 -7.79 9.20
CA TYR A 240 -19.62 -7.03 7.97
C TYR A 240 -19.41 -5.55 8.30
N ASN A 241 -18.15 -5.12 8.28
CA ASN A 241 -17.77 -3.73 8.40
C ASN A 241 -17.48 -3.20 7.00
N LEU A 242 -18.43 -2.49 6.41
CA LEU A 242 -18.22 -1.84 5.12
C LEU A 242 -17.23 -0.69 5.31
N VAL A 243 -15.96 -0.92 4.95
CA VAL A 243 -14.94 0.14 4.94
C VAL A 243 -14.83 0.69 3.52
N PRO A 244 -15.27 1.94 3.26
CA PRO A 244 -15.01 2.58 1.98
C PRO A 244 -13.51 2.75 1.78
N MET A 245 -13.01 2.49 0.58
CA MET A 245 -11.63 2.84 0.23
C MET A 245 -11.51 4.37 0.29
N GLY A 246 -10.50 4.88 1.00
CA GLY A 246 -10.16 6.30 0.97
C GLY A 246 -9.65 6.63 -0.42
N VAL A 247 -10.52 7.08 -1.32
CA VAL A 247 -10.13 7.50 -2.65
C VAL A 247 -9.99 9.01 -2.63
N VAL A 248 -8.78 9.51 -2.90
CA VAL A 248 -8.61 10.94 -3.19
C VAL A 248 -9.32 11.24 -4.51
N ASP A 249 -10.29 12.15 -4.44
CA ASP A 249 -11.28 12.37 -5.50
C ASP A 249 -10.64 12.85 -6.80
N ASN A 250 -9.70 13.80 -6.73
CA ASN A 250 -9.00 14.34 -7.89
C ASN A 250 -7.50 14.57 -7.63
N ILE A 251 -6.75 14.73 -8.72
CA ILE A 251 -5.29 14.91 -8.67
C ILE A 251 -4.82 16.19 -7.97
N PHE A 252 -5.60 17.28 -7.99
CA PHE A 252 -5.22 18.53 -7.34
C PHE A 252 -5.27 18.41 -5.81
N ASP A 253 -6.35 17.83 -5.29
CA ASP A 253 -6.51 17.55 -3.85
C ASP A 253 -5.40 16.61 -3.36
N ARG A 254 -5.00 15.64 -4.20
CA ARG A 254 -3.88 14.73 -3.90
C ARG A 254 -2.57 15.48 -3.68
N TYR A 255 -2.21 16.39 -4.58
CA TYR A 255 -0.99 17.18 -4.39
C TYR A 255 -1.12 18.21 -3.27
N GLU A 256 -2.31 18.73 -2.99
CA GLU A 256 -2.54 19.55 -1.80
C GLU A 256 -2.29 18.76 -0.53
N MET A 257 -2.84 17.55 -0.40
CA MET A 257 -2.61 16.65 0.73
C MET A 257 -1.12 16.28 0.89
N LEU A 258 -0.41 16.00 -0.21
CA LEU A 258 1.03 15.69 -0.17
C LEU A 258 1.85 16.90 0.33
N ARG A 259 1.51 18.11 -0.11
CA ARG A 259 2.17 19.33 0.37
C ARG A 259 1.87 19.59 1.84
N ASP A 260 0.61 19.40 2.25
CA ASP A 260 0.17 19.63 3.62
C ASP A 260 0.75 18.60 4.60
N SER A 261 0.81 17.32 4.23
CA SER A 261 1.41 16.28 5.07
C SER A 261 2.91 16.53 5.26
N TRP A 262 3.60 16.96 4.20
CA TRP A 262 5.02 17.30 4.27
C TRP A 262 5.28 18.55 5.12
N LEU A 263 4.46 19.61 4.98
CA LEU A 263 4.59 20.83 5.78
C LEU A 263 4.19 20.59 7.25
N GLY A 264 3.16 19.78 7.50
CA GLY A 264 2.68 19.42 8.83
C GLY A 264 3.69 18.59 9.63
N ASN A 265 4.42 17.69 8.97
CA ASN A 265 5.47 16.89 9.58
C ASN A 265 6.81 17.63 9.74
N ASN A 266 7.00 18.77 9.05
CA ASN A 266 8.21 19.59 9.11
C ASN A 266 8.09 20.88 9.94
N HIS A 267 6.96 21.10 10.62
CA HIS A 267 6.94 22.10 11.70
C HIS A 267 7.80 21.62 12.87
N PRO A 268 8.73 22.43 13.42
CA PRO A 268 9.36 22.09 14.68
C PRO A 268 8.22 21.91 15.67
N ILE A 269 8.15 20.73 16.30
CA ILE A 269 7.23 20.44 17.40
C ILE A 269 7.32 21.63 18.36
N THR A 270 6.38 22.57 18.28
CA THR A 270 6.25 23.59 19.29
C THR A 270 5.99 22.80 20.57
N PRO A 271 6.83 22.96 21.60
CA PRO A 271 6.68 22.17 22.80
C PRO A 271 5.26 22.37 23.31
N MET A 272 4.52 21.26 23.39
CA MET A 272 3.19 21.23 23.97
C MET A 272 3.21 22.04 25.28
N PRO A 273 2.25 22.96 25.50
CA PRO A 273 2.20 23.69 26.75
C PRO A 273 2.10 22.68 27.87
N THR A 274 3.10 22.67 28.75
CA THR A 274 3.08 21.84 29.95
C THR A 274 1.90 22.28 30.81
N THR A 275 0.79 21.55 30.70
CA THR A 275 -0.28 21.61 31.69
C THR A 275 0.32 21.14 33.01
N THR A 276 0.66 22.12 33.83
CA THR A 276 1.08 21.92 35.21
C THR A 276 -0.13 21.41 35.97
N THR A 277 -0.33 20.11 36.00
CA THR A 277 -1.30 19.48 36.89
C THR A 277 -0.74 19.61 38.31
N LYS A 278 -1.27 20.57 39.08
CA LYS A 278 -1.10 20.61 40.53
C LYS A 278 -1.70 19.34 41.12
N VAL A 279 -0.84 18.37 41.43
CA VAL A 279 -1.21 17.24 42.29
C VAL A 279 -1.34 17.78 43.71
N MET A 280 -2.59 17.86 44.22
CA MET A 280 -2.82 17.98 45.65
C MET A 280 -2.47 16.65 46.31
N THR A 281 -1.38 16.63 47.07
CA THR A 281 -1.01 15.54 47.96
C THR A 281 -1.83 15.60 49.25
N THR A 282 -2.83 14.72 49.38
CA THR A 282 -3.33 14.29 50.69
C THR A 282 -2.68 12.95 51.02
N GLY A 283 -1.85 12.94 52.05
CA GLY A 283 -1.07 11.79 52.46
C GLY A 283 -1.88 10.71 53.15
N LEU A 284 -1.45 9.47 52.97
CA LEU A 284 -1.55 8.44 53.99
C LEU A 284 -0.38 7.46 53.85
N LEU A 285 0.48 7.51 54.85
CA LEU A 285 1.62 6.62 55.09
C LEU A 285 1.16 5.17 55.24
N ARG A 286 1.86 4.24 54.58
CA ARG A 286 2.17 2.92 55.18
C ARG A 286 3.43 2.31 54.57
N LYS A 287 4.13 1.60 55.44
CA LYS A 287 5.55 1.24 55.42
C LYS A 287 5.89 0.12 54.41
N THR A 288 7.06 0.22 53.79
CA THR A 288 7.79 -0.90 53.15
C THR A 288 8.35 -1.86 54.22
N PRO A 289 8.87 -3.05 53.85
CA PRO A 289 10.32 -3.08 53.58
C PRO A 289 10.82 -4.10 52.53
N THR A 290 11.91 -3.68 51.86
CA THR A 290 13.10 -4.43 51.36
C THR A 290 13.06 -5.36 50.14
N ALA A 291 13.71 -4.84 49.08
CA ALA A 291 14.91 -5.35 48.39
C ALA A 291 14.86 -6.62 47.52
N MET A 292 15.08 -6.42 46.22
CA MET A 292 16.07 -7.21 45.48
C MET A 292 16.67 -6.43 44.31
N LYS A 293 17.90 -6.81 43.97
CA LYS A 293 18.96 -6.03 43.30
C LYS A 293 18.84 -5.96 41.78
N THR A 294 19.13 -4.77 41.28
CA THR A 294 19.93 -4.37 40.10
C THR A 294 20.42 -5.47 39.15
N ARG A 295 20.05 -5.36 37.86
CA ARG A 295 20.95 -5.63 36.73
C ARG A 295 20.66 -4.62 35.62
N MET A 296 21.66 -3.78 35.34
CA MET A 296 21.66 -2.72 34.32
C MET A 296 21.65 -3.33 32.92
N MET A 297 20.76 -2.83 32.06
CA MET A 297 20.89 -2.89 30.60
C MET A 297 21.69 -1.68 30.14
N THR A 298 22.71 -1.94 29.32
CA THR A 298 23.48 -0.90 28.62
C THR A 298 22.72 -0.53 27.36
N GLN A 299 22.11 0.65 27.36
CA GLN A 299 21.49 1.27 26.20
C GLN A 299 22.55 2.18 25.56
N VAL A 300 23.05 1.82 24.38
CA VAL A 300 23.92 2.71 23.58
C VAL A 300 23.01 3.58 22.74
N GLY A 301 23.01 4.87 23.05
CA GLY A 301 22.30 5.88 22.30
C GLY A 301 23.03 6.27 21.02
N ILE A 302 22.26 6.55 19.98
CA ILE A 302 22.69 7.40 18.87
C ILE A 302 21.63 8.49 18.75
N ILE A 303 21.98 9.68 19.23
CA ILE A 303 21.26 10.93 19.00
C ILE A 303 21.95 11.63 17.83
N THR A 304 21.16 11.86 16.79
CA THR A 304 21.16 12.95 15.80
C THR A 304 22.41 13.82 15.62
N ASN A 305 22.84 13.94 14.35
CA ASN A 305 23.49 15.14 13.83
C ASN A 305 23.16 15.34 12.34
N CYS A 306 22.07 16.05 12.03
CA CYS A 306 21.88 16.71 10.74
C CYS A 306 21.67 18.20 11.01
N ARG A 307 22.78 18.93 11.04
CA ARG A 307 22.81 20.39 11.06
C ARG A 307 23.96 20.81 10.16
N THR A 308 23.61 21.36 9.00
CA THR A 308 24.27 22.40 8.20
C THR A 308 24.30 22.04 6.71
N MET A 309 23.46 22.70 5.92
CA MET A 309 23.86 23.30 4.63
C MET A 309 22.85 24.40 4.27
N LYS A 310 23.10 25.59 4.80
CA LYS A 310 22.69 26.86 4.17
C LYS A 310 23.98 27.56 3.77
N ASN A 311 23.96 28.11 2.55
CA ASN A 311 24.92 29.02 1.94
C ASN A 311 26.06 28.36 1.15
N HIS A 312 25.92 28.32 -0.18
CA HIS A 312 26.70 29.17 -1.09
C HIS A 312 26.21 29.00 -2.54
N ILE A 313 25.43 29.98 -3.01
CA ILE A 313 25.30 30.31 -4.43
C ILE A 313 25.96 31.69 -4.62
N ARG A 314 27.08 31.67 -5.34
CA ARG A 314 27.55 32.71 -6.24
C ARG A 314 28.10 32.02 -7.46
#